data_AF-A0A6P3ZQB4-F1
#
_entry.id   AF-A0A6P3ZQB4-F1
#
_cell.length_a   1.000
_cell.length_b   1.000
_cell.length_c   1.000
_cell.angle_alpha   90.00
_cell.angle_beta   90.00
_cell.angle_gamma   90.00
#
_symmetry.space_group_name_H-M   'P 1'
#
loop_
_entity.id
_entity.type
_entity.pdbx_description
1 polymer ?
#
loop_
_entity_poly.entity_id
_entity_poly.type
_entity_poly.pdbx_seq_one_letter_code
_entity_poly.pdbx_strand_id
1 'polypeptide(L)'
;MITMYKSRNIGRIRLYEPDYSVLEPPCLSDIQVLVGVRNQDVYQLPKSHIAAEIWVKNNINPYWPRVLFRCIGVGNDLIPGPGAQYILRAMKNLRNALLRHGYLCNHIKVSAAIRASCAFPIHHWLERSLKNDYALFSSENVAVKDGGLSCFNLFDAIDGALHAFMQKAVAPGVEAVVLESGWPSAGNGEFTIAKMARVKAGGAVERNWGSFYPNKGPCLFV
;
A
#
# COMPACT_ATOMS: atom_id res chain seq x y z
N MET A 1 20.20 -8.99 -0.19
CA MET A 1 18.84 -8.50 0.15
C MET A 1 17.80 -9.62 0.12
N ILE A 2 17.69 -10.38 -0.97
CA ILE A 2 16.68 -11.43 -1.14
C ILE A 2 16.75 -12.54 -0.08
N THR A 3 17.96 -12.96 0.31
CA THR A 3 18.18 -13.94 1.40
C THR A 3 17.59 -13.49 2.73
N MET A 4 17.61 -12.18 3.02
CA MET A 4 17.04 -11.61 4.24
C MET A 4 15.50 -11.68 4.21
N TYR A 5 14.88 -11.40 3.07
CA TYR A 5 13.42 -11.51 2.95
C TYR A 5 12.96 -12.95 3.14
N LYS A 6 13.63 -13.91 2.49
CA LYS A 6 13.31 -15.33 2.63
C LYS A 6 13.53 -15.83 4.07
N SER A 7 14.63 -15.46 4.73
CA SER A 7 14.89 -15.87 6.12
C SER A 7 13.90 -15.29 7.14
N ARG A 8 13.15 -14.26 6.77
CA ARG A 8 12.15 -13.59 7.61
C ARG A 8 10.71 -13.95 7.21
N ASN A 9 10.52 -14.91 6.30
CA ASN A 9 9.21 -15.28 5.74
C ASN A 9 8.45 -14.09 5.13
N ILE A 10 9.18 -13.11 4.56
CA ILE A 10 8.58 -11.98 3.88
C ILE A 10 8.20 -12.42 2.47
N GLY A 11 6.89 -12.64 2.25
CA GLY A 11 6.35 -13.07 0.96
C GLY A 11 5.91 -11.92 0.04
N ARG A 12 6.04 -10.66 0.46
CA ARG A 12 5.56 -9.49 -0.29
C ARG A 12 6.42 -8.27 -0.05
N ILE A 13 6.64 -7.47 -1.09
CA ILE A 13 7.36 -6.19 -0.99
C ILE A 13 6.66 -5.09 -1.80
N ARG A 14 6.85 -3.85 -1.35
CA ARG A 14 6.55 -2.63 -2.10
C ARG A 14 7.86 -2.00 -2.56
N LEU A 15 7.96 -1.73 -3.85
CA LEU A 15 8.96 -0.84 -4.42
C LEU A 15 8.26 0.50 -4.71
N TYR A 16 8.82 1.61 -4.26
CA TYR A 16 8.26 2.94 -4.53
C TYR A 16 8.37 3.34 -6.01
N GLU A 17 9.34 2.75 -6.70
CA GLU A 17 9.62 2.93 -8.11
C GLU A 17 10.24 1.66 -8.72
N PRO A 18 10.35 1.54 -10.05
CA PRO A 18 11.04 0.43 -10.68
C PRO A 18 12.54 0.47 -10.34
N ASP A 19 12.97 -0.37 -9.40
CA ASP A 19 14.38 -0.57 -9.06
C ASP A 19 14.90 -1.81 -9.78
N TYR A 20 15.63 -1.59 -10.88
CA TYR A 20 16.13 -2.67 -11.71
C TYR A 20 17.16 -3.54 -10.99
N SER A 21 17.91 -2.99 -10.03
CA SER A 21 18.88 -3.77 -9.25
C SER A 21 18.20 -4.81 -8.35
N VAL A 22 16.95 -4.54 -7.94
CA VAL A 22 16.12 -5.45 -7.15
C VAL A 22 15.32 -6.42 -8.03
N LEU A 23 14.93 -5.97 -9.23
CA LEU A 23 14.17 -6.78 -10.18
C LEU A 23 15.07 -7.77 -10.96
N GLU A 24 16.37 -7.49 -11.06
CA GLU A 24 17.37 -8.39 -11.66
C GLU A 24 17.73 -9.60 -10.76
N PRO A 25 18.27 -10.71 -11.33
CA PRO A 25 18.47 -11.98 -10.63
C PRO A 25 19.52 -11.98 -9.49
N PRO A 26 19.43 -12.92 -8.51
CA PRO A 26 18.57 -14.11 -8.45
C PRO A 26 17.20 -13.78 -7.83
N CYS A 27 16.18 -13.69 -8.70
CA CYS A 27 14.95 -12.92 -8.49
C CYS A 27 14.10 -13.38 -7.29
N LEU A 28 13.26 -12.44 -6.85
CA LEU A 28 12.12 -12.51 -5.93
C LEU A 28 11.03 -13.56 -6.30
N SER A 29 11.41 -14.76 -6.76
CA SER A 29 10.53 -15.76 -7.41
C SER A 29 9.26 -16.09 -6.63
N ASP A 30 9.32 -15.99 -5.29
CA ASP A 30 8.22 -16.36 -4.38
C ASP A 30 7.67 -15.13 -3.64
N ILE A 31 8.14 -13.94 -3.98
CA ILE A 31 7.80 -12.68 -3.34
C ILE A 31 6.92 -11.86 -4.29
N GLN A 32 5.72 -11.52 -3.82
CA GLN A 32 4.79 -10.68 -4.56
C GLN A 32 5.26 -9.22 -4.53
N VAL A 33 5.23 -8.55 -5.68
CA VAL A 33 5.72 -7.18 -5.82
C VAL A 33 4.57 -6.24 -6.14
N LEU A 34 4.42 -5.20 -5.31
CA LEU A 34 3.79 -3.94 -5.71
C LEU A 34 4.88 -2.99 -6.17
N VAL A 35 4.77 -2.49 -7.40
CA VAL A 35 5.72 -1.52 -7.95
C VAL A 35 5.04 -0.17 -8.15
N GLY A 36 5.63 0.87 -7.60
CA GLY A 36 5.16 2.23 -7.74
C GLY A 36 5.56 2.86 -9.07
N VAL A 37 4.73 3.74 -9.58
CA VAL A 37 5.08 4.70 -10.61
C VAL A 37 5.69 5.91 -9.92
N ARG A 38 6.88 6.33 -10.35
CA ARG A 38 7.52 7.56 -9.86
C ARG A 38 6.57 8.73 -10.00
N ASN A 39 6.48 9.59 -8.99
CA ASN A 39 5.61 10.77 -9.03
C ASN A 39 5.86 11.65 -10.27
N GLN A 40 7.11 11.77 -10.73
CA GLN A 40 7.47 12.50 -11.95
C GLN A 40 6.88 11.88 -13.24
N ASP A 41 6.74 10.55 -13.29
CA ASP A 41 6.20 9.83 -14.45
C ASP A 41 4.65 9.89 -14.47
N VAL A 42 4.01 10.05 -13.30
CA VAL A 42 2.55 10.20 -13.17
C VAL A 42 2.01 11.39 -13.97
N TYR A 43 2.80 12.43 -14.22
CA TYR A 43 2.38 13.57 -15.05
C TYR A 43 2.34 13.27 -16.55
N GLN A 44 3.10 12.28 -17.02
CA GLN A 44 3.20 11.95 -18.45
C GLN A 44 2.23 10.84 -18.85
N LEU A 45 1.98 9.87 -17.97
CA LEU A 45 1.07 8.75 -18.22
C LEU A 45 -0.35 9.18 -18.67
N PRO A 46 -0.98 10.24 -18.13
CA PRO A 46 -2.29 10.70 -18.57
C PRO A 46 -2.32 11.27 -19.98
N LYS A 47 -1.20 11.88 -20.41
CA LYS A 47 -1.13 12.68 -21.63
C LYS A 47 -1.19 11.82 -22.90
N SER A 48 -0.69 10.59 -22.83
CA SER A 48 -0.68 9.67 -23.97
C SER A 48 -0.82 8.22 -23.52
N HIS A 49 -1.67 7.45 -24.20
CA HIS A 49 -1.78 6.00 -23.99
C HIS A 49 -0.44 5.30 -24.31
N ILE A 50 0.31 5.82 -25.28
CA ILE A 50 1.63 5.30 -25.68
C ILE A 50 2.62 5.42 -24.50
N ALA A 51 2.55 6.50 -23.70
CA ALA A 51 3.42 6.65 -22.55
C ALA A 51 3.22 5.52 -21.52
N ALA A 52 1.97 5.09 -21.30
CA ALA A 52 1.67 3.96 -20.43
C ALA A 52 2.11 2.62 -21.02
N GLU A 53 1.95 2.43 -22.33
CA GLU A 53 2.46 1.24 -23.02
C GLU A 53 3.99 1.13 -22.92
N ILE A 54 4.72 2.23 -23.14
CA ILE A 54 6.17 2.29 -22.97
C ILE A 54 6.56 1.99 -21.51
N TRP A 55 5.84 2.56 -20.54
CA TRP A 55 6.11 2.29 -19.13
C TRP A 55 5.96 0.80 -18.79
N VAL A 56 4.88 0.14 -19.23
CA VAL A 56 4.68 -1.30 -19.01
C VAL A 56 5.76 -2.11 -19.73
N LYS A 57 6.07 -1.76 -20.99
CA LYS A 57 7.09 -2.42 -21.81
C LYS A 57 8.48 -2.38 -21.16
N ASN A 58 8.83 -1.29 -20.48
CA ASN A 58 10.15 -1.11 -19.89
C ASN A 58 10.24 -1.63 -18.45
N ASN A 59 9.17 -1.53 -17.66
CA ASN A 59 9.23 -1.79 -16.22
C ASN A 59 8.62 -3.13 -15.80
N ILE A 60 7.75 -3.72 -16.63
CA ILE A 60 7.04 -4.97 -16.29
C ILE A 60 7.49 -6.10 -17.21
N ASN A 61 7.37 -5.91 -18.52
CA ASN A 61 7.60 -6.97 -19.51
C ASN A 61 8.96 -7.67 -19.41
N PRO A 62 10.10 -6.99 -19.15
CA PRO A 62 11.41 -7.64 -19.08
C PRO A 62 11.56 -8.60 -17.90
N TYR A 63 10.75 -8.42 -16.85
CA TYR A 63 10.85 -9.16 -15.60
C TYR A 63 9.71 -10.17 -15.42
N TRP A 64 8.61 -10.02 -16.16
CA TRP A 64 7.49 -10.97 -16.18
C TRP A 64 7.83 -12.23 -17.02
N PRO A 65 7.41 -13.44 -16.61
CA PRO A 65 6.66 -13.79 -15.40
C PRO A 65 7.53 -14.09 -14.18
N ARG A 66 8.85 -13.90 -14.25
CA ARG A 66 9.78 -14.27 -13.17
C ARG A 66 9.55 -13.46 -11.89
N VAL A 67 9.20 -12.19 -12.03
CA VAL A 67 8.78 -11.33 -10.92
C VAL A 67 7.27 -11.36 -10.81
N LEU A 68 6.79 -11.70 -9.62
CA LEU A 68 5.36 -11.82 -9.31
C LEU A 68 4.72 -10.46 -9.03
N PHE A 69 4.64 -9.61 -10.07
CA PHE A 69 3.90 -8.36 -9.96
C PHE A 69 2.42 -8.63 -9.65
N ARG A 70 1.92 -8.00 -8.58
CA ARG A 70 0.49 -8.05 -8.21
C ARG A 70 -0.20 -6.72 -8.38
N CYS A 71 0.55 -5.63 -8.28
CA CYS A 71 -0.02 -4.30 -8.46
C CYS A 71 0.99 -3.27 -8.98
N ILE A 72 0.48 -2.34 -9.77
CA ILE A 72 1.12 -1.06 -10.08
C ILE A 72 0.46 0.03 -9.22
N GLY A 73 1.24 0.67 -8.34
CA GLY A 73 0.79 1.80 -7.53
C GLY A 73 1.05 3.13 -8.24
N VAL A 74 0.01 3.87 -8.58
CA VAL A 74 0.11 5.16 -9.28
C VAL A 74 0.12 6.27 -8.25
N GLY A 75 1.27 6.93 -8.13
CA GLY A 75 1.50 8.01 -7.18
C GLY A 75 1.84 7.51 -5.77
N ASN A 76 2.67 8.28 -5.09
CA ASN A 76 2.96 8.17 -3.67
C ASN A 76 2.64 9.52 -3.02
N ASP A 77 1.64 9.55 -2.14
CA ASP A 77 1.18 10.77 -1.44
C ASP A 77 0.77 11.94 -2.36
N LEU A 78 0.35 11.64 -3.60
CA LEU A 78 -0.15 12.68 -4.52
C LEU A 78 -1.60 13.10 -4.21
N ILE A 79 -2.28 12.37 -3.33
CA ILE A 79 -3.64 12.65 -2.89
C ILE A 79 -3.63 12.94 -1.38
N PRO A 80 -4.09 14.15 -0.98
CA PRO A 80 -4.50 15.30 -1.78
C PRO A 80 -3.27 16.06 -2.27
N GLY A 81 -3.41 16.73 -3.39
CA GLY A 81 -2.39 17.62 -3.90
C GLY A 81 -2.56 17.91 -5.38
N PRO A 82 -1.69 18.74 -5.96
CA PRO A 82 -1.74 19.09 -7.39
C PRO A 82 -1.61 17.87 -8.32
N GLY A 83 -1.04 16.78 -7.82
CA GLY A 83 -0.88 15.50 -8.51
C GLY A 83 -2.18 14.70 -8.64
N ALA A 84 -3.17 14.92 -7.77
CA ALA A 84 -4.37 14.09 -7.67
C ALA A 84 -5.17 14.01 -8.99
N GLN A 85 -5.25 15.11 -9.73
CA GLN A 85 -5.96 15.19 -11.02
C GLN A 85 -5.42 14.23 -12.09
N TYR A 86 -4.16 13.82 -11.98
CA TYR A 86 -3.50 12.96 -12.96
C TYR A 86 -3.74 11.46 -12.69
N ILE A 87 -4.01 11.11 -11.43
CA ILE A 87 -4.06 9.71 -10.95
C ILE A 87 -5.07 8.88 -11.74
N LEU A 88 -6.32 9.33 -11.82
CA LEU A 88 -7.38 8.55 -12.45
C LEU A 88 -7.08 8.24 -13.92
N ARG A 89 -6.58 9.22 -14.68
CA ARG A 89 -6.27 9.05 -16.10
C ARG A 89 -5.00 8.24 -16.32
N ALA A 90 -4.00 8.37 -15.46
CA ALA A 90 -2.81 7.50 -15.46
C ALA A 90 -3.19 6.04 -15.19
N MET A 91 -4.05 5.79 -14.19
CA MET A 91 -4.54 4.44 -13.87
C MET A 91 -5.29 3.81 -15.04
N LYS A 92 -6.19 4.56 -15.70
CA LYS A 92 -6.92 4.11 -16.89
C LYS A 92 -5.96 3.74 -18.03
N ASN A 93 -4.97 4.57 -18.31
CA ASN A 93 -4.00 4.31 -19.38
C ASN A 93 -3.12 3.08 -19.08
N LEU A 94 -2.64 2.93 -17.85
CA LEU A 94 -1.90 1.73 -17.43
C LEU A 94 -2.76 0.47 -17.48
N ARG A 95 -4.03 0.55 -17.05
CA ARG A 95 -4.97 -0.57 -17.16
C ARG A 95 -5.17 -0.99 -18.61
N ASN A 96 -5.33 -0.02 -19.52
CA ASN A 96 -5.46 -0.29 -20.95
C ASN A 96 -4.17 -0.89 -21.56
N ALA A 97 -3.00 -0.42 -21.15
CA ALA A 97 -1.73 -0.99 -21.57
C ALA A 97 -1.60 -2.47 -21.12
N LEU A 98 -2.00 -2.80 -19.89
CA LEU A 98 -2.02 -4.19 -19.42
C LEU A 98 -3.05 -5.05 -20.17
N LEU A 99 -4.22 -4.50 -20.53
CA LEU A 99 -5.26 -5.20 -21.32
C LEU A 99 -4.75 -5.58 -22.71
N ARG A 100 -3.98 -4.70 -23.36
CA ARG A 100 -3.35 -4.98 -24.66
C ARG A 100 -2.35 -6.13 -24.60
N HIS A 101 -1.81 -6.40 -23.42
CA HIS A 101 -0.96 -7.54 -23.12
C HIS A 101 -1.72 -8.74 -22.52
N GLY A 102 -3.05 -8.85 -22.73
CA GLY A 102 -3.95 -10.01 -22.60
C GLY A 102 -3.88 -10.87 -21.33
N TYR A 103 -2.70 -11.42 -21.03
CA TYR A 103 -2.40 -12.18 -19.83
C TYR A 103 -2.08 -11.27 -18.63
N LEU A 104 -1.44 -10.10 -18.82
CA LEU A 104 -1.00 -9.26 -17.69
C LEU A 104 -2.17 -8.67 -16.90
N CYS A 105 -3.25 -8.28 -17.56
CA CYS A 105 -4.41 -7.66 -16.91
C CYS A 105 -5.13 -8.56 -15.90
N ASN A 106 -4.94 -9.88 -15.99
CA ASN A 106 -5.51 -10.86 -15.06
C ASN A 106 -4.63 -11.09 -13.83
N HIS A 107 -3.36 -10.66 -13.89
CA HIS A 107 -2.37 -10.89 -12.85
C HIS A 107 -1.98 -9.62 -12.10
N ILE A 108 -2.01 -8.46 -12.78
CA ILE A 108 -1.52 -7.18 -12.27
C ILE A 108 -2.69 -6.20 -12.18
N LYS A 109 -2.98 -5.76 -10.95
CA LYS A 109 -3.94 -4.69 -10.68
C LYS A 109 -3.28 -3.32 -10.82
N VAL A 110 -4.08 -2.28 -11.01
CA VAL A 110 -3.62 -0.89 -11.02
C VAL A 110 -4.43 -0.13 -9.98
N SER A 111 -3.76 0.69 -9.19
CA SER A 111 -4.38 1.43 -8.10
C SER A 111 -3.56 2.67 -7.76
N ALA A 112 -4.01 3.46 -6.79
CA ALA A 112 -3.31 4.63 -6.28
C ALA A 112 -2.97 4.42 -4.80
N ALA A 113 -1.82 4.96 -4.37
CA ALA A 113 -1.50 5.10 -2.96
C ALA A 113 -2.01 6.46 -2.48
N ILE A 114 -2.85 6.45 -1.45
CA ILE A 114 -3.36 7.66 -0.79
C ILE A 114 -2.78 7.75 0.61
N ARG A 115 -2.49 8.95 1.10
CA ARG A 115 -2.06 9.10 2.49
C ARG A 115 -3.27 8.88 3.41
N ALA A 116 -3.10 8.06 4.46
CA ALA A 116 -4.17 7.79 5.43
C ALA A 116 -4.81 9.06 6.03
N SER A 117 -4.03 10.13 6.23
CA SER A 117 -4.52 11.44 6.71
C SER A 117 -5.59 12.08 5.81
N CYS A 118 -5.81 11.52 4.64
CA CYS A 118 -6.64 12.06 3.58
C CYS A 118 -7.90 11.24 3.38
N ALA A 119 -7.83 9.94 3.70
CA ALA A 119 -9.01 9.13 3.96
C ALA A 119 -9.64 9.49 5.32
N PHE A 120 -8.80 9.91 6.28
CA PHE A 120 -9.21 10.28 7.64
C PHE A 120 -8.42 11.47 8.14
N PRO A 121 -9.03 12.52 8.70
CA PRO A 121 -8.33 13.54 9.44
C PRO A 121 -7.81 12.99 10.80
N ILE A 122 -6.97 11.95 10.76
CA ILE A 122 -6.43 11.29 11.96
C ILE A 122 -5.56 12.25 12.76
N HIS A 123 -4.83 13.17 12.12
CA HIS A 123 -4.01 14.14 12.85
C HIS A 123 -4.82 14.92 13.89
N HIS A 124 -6.07 15.25 13.56
CA HIS A 124 -7.00 15.91 14.48
C HIS A 124 -7.49 14.99 15.63
N TRP A 125 -7.52 13.68 15.39
CA TRP A 125 -7.81 12.65 16.39
C TRP A 125 -6.59 12.30 17.27
N LEU A 126 -5.39 12.34 16.71
CA LEU A 126 -4.12 12.00 17.37
C LEU A 126 -3.63 13.10 18.33
N GLU A 127 -4.01 14.36 18.08
CA GLU A 127 -3.72 15.49 18.98
C GLU A 127 -4.44 15.36 20.34
N ARG A 128 -5.45 14.48 20.44
CA ARG A 128 -6.03 14.05 21.72
C ARG A 128 -5.24 12.89 22.30
N SER A 129 -4.09 13.19 22.91
CA SER A 129 -3.41 12.39 23.96
C SER A 129 -3.67 10.88 23.89
N LEU A 130 -3.17 10.21 22.86
CA LEU A 130 -3.33 8.77 22.72
C LEU A 130 -2.63 8.03 23.87
N LYS A 131 -3.33 7.07 24.48
CA LYS A 131 -2.68 6.11 25.38
C LYS A 131 -1.73 5.23 24.56
N ASN A 132 -0.47 5.13 25.01
CA ASN A 132 0.57 4.33 24.36
C ASN A 132 0.10 2.89 24.08
N ASP A 133 -0.68 2.30 25.00
CA ASP A 133 -1.13 0.91 24.87
C ASP A 133 -2.08 0.70 23.69
N TYR A 134 -2.88 1.71 23.36
CA TYR A 134 -3.78 1.68 22.21
C TYR A 134 -3.02 1.80 20.88
N ALA A 135 -1.93 2.58 20.85
CA ALA A 135 -1.10 2.74 19.65
C ALA A 135 -0.13 1.55 19.41
N LEU A 136 0.25 0.84 20.47
CA LEU A 136 1.25 -0.22 20.46
C LEU A 136 0.68 -1.64 20.52
N PHE A 137 -0.63 -1.83 20.28
CA PHE A 137 -1.28 -3.14 20.32
C PHE A 137 -1.22 -3.85 21.69
N SER A 138 -1.08 -3.11 22.79
CA SER A 138 -0.96 -3.67 24.15
C SER A 138 -2.17 -3.36 25.05
N SER A 139 -3.27 -2.87 24.49
CA SER A 139 -4.51 -2.69 25.24
C SER A 139 -5.16 -4.05 25.55
N GLU A 140 -5.41 -4.32 26.82
CA GLU A 140 -6.13 -5.53 27.27
C GLU A 140 -7.65 -5.37 27.17
N ASN A 141 -8.14 -4.13 27.06
CA ASN A 141 -9.56 -3.81 27.00
C ASN A 141 -9.93 -3.15 25.67
N VAL A 142 -11.22 -3.23 25.31
CA VAL A 142 -11.77 -2.48 24.18
C VAL A 142 -11.61 -0.99 24.45
N ALA A 143 -10.81 -0.33 23.63
CA ALA A 143 -10.50 1.08 23.80
C ALA A 143 -11.52 1.99 23.09
N VAL A 144 -12.07 1.55 21.96
CA VAL A 144 -13.14 2.25 21.23
C VAL A 144 -14.21 1.26 20.78
N LYS A 145 -15.48 1.62 20.97
CA LYS A 145 -16.63 0.95 20.34
C LYS A 145 -17.28 1.93 19.36
N ASP A 146 -17.38 1.54 18.09
CA ASP A 146 -18.02 2.37 17.06
C ASP A 146 -18.92 1.51 16.16
N GLY A 147 -20.22 1.78 16.15
CA GLY A 147 -21.18 1.14 15.24
C GLY A 147 -21.19 -0.40 15.23
N GLY A 148 -20.69 -1.06 16.28
CA GLY A 148 -20.54 -2.52 16.37
C GLY A 148 -19.10 -3.04 16.23
N LEU A 149 -18.16 -2.20 15.79
CA LEU A 149 -16.71 -2.50 15.83
C LEU A 149 -16.18 -2.31 17.25
N SER A 150 -15.47 -3.31 17.75
CA SER A 150 -14.70 -3.22 19.00
C SER A 150 -13.23 -3.12 18.66
N CYS A 151 -12.67 -1.93 18.80
CA CYS A 151 -11.28 -1.64 18.46
C CYS A 151 -10.42 -1.74 19.71
N PHE A 152 -9.49 -2.69 19.70
CA PHE A 152 -8.52 -2.89 20.78
C PHE A 152 -7.27 -2.02 20.59
N ASN A 153 -7.00 -1.60 19.36
CA ASN A 153 -5.86 -0.76 19.04
C ASN A 153 -6.22 0.27 17.97
N LEU A 154 -5.35 1.28 17.84
CA LEU A 154 -5.52 2.38 16.90
C LEU A 154 -5.57 1.91 15.44
N PHE A 155 -4.82 0.87 15.10
CA PHE A 155 -4.80 0.33 13.74
C PHE A 155 -6.17 -0.24 13.36
N ASP A 156 -6.83 -0.98 14.26
CA ASP A 156 -8.19 -1.52 14.03
C ASP A 156 -9.20 -0.42 13.76
N ALA A 157 -9.09 0.68 14.51
CA ALA A 157 -9.94 1.83 14.31
C ALA A 157 -9.68 2.51 12.96
N ILE A 158 -8.42 2.67 12.57
CA ILE A 158 -8.07 3.25 11.27
C ILE A 158 -8.52 2.34 10.11
N ASP A 159 -8.30 1.04 10.21
CA ASP A 159 -8.70 0.06 9.19
C ASP A 159 -10.22 -0.04 9.05
N GLY A 160 -10.95 -0.12 10.17
CA GLY A 160 -12.40 -0.14 10.18
C GLY A 160 -13.01 1.15 9.60
N ALA A 161 -12.44 2.30 9.97
CA ALA A 161 -12.83 3.57 9.40
C ALA A 161 -12.54 3.61 7.88
N LEU A 162 -11.37 3.12 7.45
CA LEU A 162 -10.97 3.03 6.05
C LEU A 162 -11.94 2.21 5.23
N HIS A 163 -12.29 1.04 5.72
CA HIS A 163 -13.28 0.20 5.07
C HIS A 163 -14.64 0.91 4.96
N ALA A 164 -15.10 1.57 6.02
CA ALA A 164 -16.35 2.32 6.00
C ALA A 164 -16.34 3.50 5.01
N PHE A 165 -15.24 4.26 4.94
CA PHE A 165 -15.06 5.33 3.97
C PHE A 165 -15.08 4.80 2.54
N MET A 166 -14.34 3.72 2.26
CA MET A 166 -14.28 3.12 0.93
C MET A 166 -15.66 2.68 0.46
N GLN A 167 -16.46 2.05 1.33
CA GLN A 167 -17.82 1.64 1.02
C GLN A 167 -18.75 2.82 0.72
N LYS A 168 -18.64 3.92 1.48
CA LYS A 168 -19.58 5.05 1.41
C LYS A 168 -19.19 6.11 0.36
N ALA A 169 -17.90 6.40 0.23
CA ALA A 169 -17.39 7.56 -0.51
C ALA A 169 -16.71 7.19 -1.84
N VAL A 170 -16.25 5.95 -2.00
CA VAL A 170 -15.58 5.50 -3.23
C VAL A 170 -16.50 4.58 -4.03
N ALA A 171 -16.67 3.34 -3.59
CA ALA A 171 -17.61 2.40 -4.19
C ALA A 171 -17.73 1.13 -3.32
N PRO A 172 -18.92 0.52 -3.26
CA PRO A 172 -19.09 -0.82 -2.71
C PRO A 172 -18.16 -1.82 -3.42
N GLY A 173 -17.43 -2.64 -2.65
CA GLY A 173 -16.58 -3.71 -3.17
C GLY A 173 -15.14 -3.31 -3.54
N VAL A 174 -14.74 -2.05 -3.35
CA VAL A 174 -13.34 -1.64 -3.42
C VAL A 174 -12.63 -1.97 -2.10
N GLU A 175 -11.62 -2.83 -2.16
CA GLU A 175 -10.84 -3.22 -0.98
C GLU A 175 -9.74 -2.18 -0.69
N ALA A 176 -9.59 -1.79 0.57
CA ALA A 176 -8.43 -1.04 1.01
C ALA A 176 -7.30 -1.98 1.42
N VAL A 177 -6.06 -1.63 1.07
CA VAL A 177 -4.88 -2.38 1.50
C VAL A 177 -3.87 -1.41 2.09
N VAL A 178 -3.46 -1.67 3.33
CA VAL A 178 -2.39 -0.92 3.99
C VAL A 178 -1.04 -1.24 3.33
N LEU A 179 -0.38 -0.24 2.80
CA LEU A 179 0.95 -0.34 2.21
C LEU A 179 2.06 -0.03 3.19
N GLU A 180 1.81 0.90 4.10
CA GLU A 180 2.82 1.40 5.02
C GLU A 180 2.24 1.61 6.40
N SER A 181 2.89 1.03 7.38
CA SER A 181 2.74 1.42 8.77
C SER A 181 3.98 0.96 9.52
N GLY A 182 4.44 1.80 10.44
CA GLY A 182 5.68 1.59 11.18
C GLY A 182 5.71 2.40 12.47
N TRP A 183 6.81 2.27 13.20
CA TRP A 183 7.14 3.12 14.34
C TRP A 183 8.64 3.41 14.32
N PRO A 184 9.07 4.68 14.42
CA PRO A 184 10.49 5.00 14.43
C PRO A 184 11.17 4.42 15.67
N SER A 185 12.37 3.87 15.51
CA SER A 185 13.14 3.32 16.63
C SER A 185 14.04 4.35 17.32
N ALA A 186 14.16 5.56 16.76
CA ALA A 186 14.95 6.69 17.26
C ALA A 186 14.44 8.00 16.62
N GLY A 187 14.92 9.16 17.12
CA GLY A 187 14.70 10.48 16.49
C GLY A 187 13.70 11.42 17.18
N ASN A 188 13.02 10.97 18.23
CA ASN A 188 12.01 11.76 18.97
C ASN A 188 11.96 11.39 20.48
N GLY A 189 13.13 11.18 21.09
CA GLY A 189 13.24 10.89 22.53
C GLY A 189 12.48 9.64 22.98
N GLU A 190 11.74 9.74 24.09
CA GLU A 190 11.03 8.62 24.71
C GLU A 190 9.89 8.04 23.85
N PHE A 191 9.42 8.78 22.84
CA PHE A 191 8.33 8.36 21.95
C PHE A 191 8.80 7.49 20.78
N THR A 192 10.11 7.38 20.55
CA THR A 192 10.69 6.58 19.47
C THR A 192 11.83 5.74 20.02
N ILE A 193 11.47 4.71 20.79
CA ILE A 193 12.42 3.74 21.33
C ILE A 193 12.28 2.40 20.61
N ALA A 194 13.41 1.73 20.39
CA ALA A 194 13.44 0.43 19.68
C ALA A 194 12.49 -0.62 20.28
N LYS A 195 12.22 -0.57 21.59
CA LYS A 195 11.23 -1.45 22.25
C LYS A 195 9.82 -1.25 21.67
N MET A 196 9.37 -0.02 21.50
CA MET A 196 8.04 0.28 20.94
C MET A 196 7.93 -0.18 19.48
N ALA A 197 8.98 0.03 18.69
CA ALA A 197 9.03 -0.45 17.32
C ALA A 197 8.91 -1.98 17.20
N ARG A 198 9.54 -2.73 18.12
CA ARG A 198 9.44 -4.20 18.16
C ARG A 198 8.03 -4.69 18.53
N VAL A 199 7.40 -4.07 19.53
CA VAL A 199 6.03 -4.44 19.93
C VAL A 199 5.05 -4.19 18.78
N LYS A 200 5.14 -3.02 18.12
CA LYS A 200 4.30 -2.71 16.97
C LYS A 200 4.54 -3.66 15.79
N ALA A 201 5.80 -4.03 15.53
CA ALA A 201 6.13 -4.99 14.47
C ALA A 201 5.55 -6.39 14.75
N GLY A 202 5.56 -6.84 16.01
CA GLY A 202 4.95 -8.12 16.41
C GLY A 202 3.43 -8.14 16.18
N GLY A 203 2.71 -7.15 16.70
CA GLY A 203 1.26 -7.05 16.55
C GLY A 203 0.80 -6.84 15.10
N ALA A 204 1.64 -6.22 14.27
CA ALA A 204 1.41 -6.09 12.84
C ALA A 204 1.45 -7.45 12.12
N VAL A 205 2.50 -8.23 12.33
CA VAL A 205 2.71 -9.50 11.60
C VAL A 205 1.57 -10.51 11.82
N GLU A 206 0.98 -10.55 13.02
CA GLU A 206 -0.11 -11.48 13.35
C GLU A 206 -1.42 -11.21 12.59
N ARG A 207 -1.62 -10.00 12.03
CA ARG A 207 -2.87 -9.59 11.37
C ARG A 207 -2.84 -9.60 9.84
N ASN A 208 -1.96 -10.38 9.21
CA ASN A 208 -1.94 -10.60 7.74
C ASN A 208 -1.81 -9.33 6.88
N TRP A 209 -0.82 -8.51 7.23
CA TRP A 209 -0.49 -7.27 6.53
C TRP A 209 -0.22 -7.46 5.03
N GLY A 210 -0.74 -6.53 4.21
CA GLY A 210 -0.54 -6.51 2.77
C GLY A 210 -1.13 -7.71 2.02
N SER A 211 -2.21 -8.32 2.51
CA SER A 211 -2.84 -9.46 1.83
C SER A 211 -3.53 -9.03 0.52
N PHE A 212 -2.78 -9.11 -0.58
CA PHE A 212 -3.34 -9.08 -1.92
C PHE A 212 -4.14 -10.37 -2.14
N TYR A 213 -5.46 -10.27 -2.18
CA TYR A 213 -6.28 -11.37 -2.68
C TYR A 213 -6.41 -11.21 -4.20
N PRO A 214 -5.77 -12.09 -5.02
CA PRO A 214 -5.89 -12.03 -6.47
C PRO A 214 -7.34 -12.17 -6.95
N ASN A 215 -8.21 -12.75 -6.12
CA ASN A 215 -9.63 -13.00 -6.43
C ASN A 215 -10.59 -11.88 -6.01
N LYS A 216 -10.11 -10.83 -5.32
CA LYS A 216 -10.95 -9.70 -4.92
C LYS A 216 -10.97 -8.61 -5.99
N GLY A 217 -11.96 -7.71 -5.94
CA GLY A 217 -12.16 -6.63 -6.92
C GLY A 217 -11.03 -5.59 -7.00
N PRO A 218 -11.27 -4.42 -7.63
CA PRO A 218 -10.31 -3.32 -7.62
C PRO A 218 -9.95 -2.91 -6.17
N CYS A 219 -8.67 -2.64 -5.91
CA CYS A 219 -8.18 -2.25 -4.59
C CYS A 219 -7.73 -0.78 -4.62
N LEU A 220 -7.90 -0.05 -3.52
CA LEU A 220 -7.22 1.23 -3.24
C LEU A 220 -6.13 0.98 -2.19
N PHE A 221 -4.96 1.60 -2.36
CA PHE A 221 -3.87 1.44 -1.42
C PHE A 221 -3.74 2.65 -0.51
N VAL A 222 -3.56 2.41 0.79
CA VAL A 222 -3.47 3.45 1.84
C VAL A 222 -2.23 3.28 2.68
#